data_AF-A0A0B1STK0-F1
#
_entry.id   AF-A0A0B1STK0-F1
#
_cell.length_a   1.000
_cell.length_b   1.000
_cell.length_c   1.000
_cell.angle_alpha   90.00
_cell.angle_beta   90.00
_cell.angle_gamma   90.00
#
_symmetry.space_group_name_H-M   'P 1'
#
loop_
_entity.id
_entity.type
_entity.pdbx_description
1 polymer ?
#
loop_
_entity_poly.entity_id
_entity_poly.type
_entity_poly.pdbx_seq_one_letter_code
_entity_poly.pdbx_strand_id
1 'polypeptide(L)'
;MRSACTVALFFLFTWSSVYSYVWKKNYHAGPQDDEFDCEQTCYDSVTDGATDSYGPLAWSRLSKGASNVRKSCEEESDVPDDFCGVLGAEMHKELGLVKLIQKQYDKRYRDEELNKKVKIKTKKFCARTCLKYDRMG
;
A
#
# COMPACT_ATOMS: atom_id res chain seq x y z
N MET A 1 -50.11 -25.70 -16.70
CA MET A 1 -49.48 -26.62 -15.73
C MET A 1 -48.21 -27.17 -16.36
N ARG A 2 -47.06 -27.02 -15.66
CA ARG A 2 -45.83 -27.86 -15.67
C ARG A 2 -45.40 -28.41 -17.05
N SER A 3 -44.22 -28.11 -17.60
CA SER A 3 -42.93 -28.47 -17.01
C SER A 3 -41.83 -28.05 -17.99
N ALA A 4 -40.95 -27.15 -17.57
CA ALA A 4 -39.66 -26.90 -18.21
C ALA A 4 -38.63 -26.69 -17.09
N CYS A 5 -38.46 -27.73 -16.27
CA CYS A 5 -37.59 -27.76 -15.11
C CYS A 5 -36.45 -28.75 -15.33
N THR A 6 -35.55 -28.51 -16.29
CA THR A 6 -34.33 -29.33 -16.37
C THR A 6 -33.15 -28.77 -17.19
N VAL A 7 -33.02 -27.45 -17.37
CA VAL A 7 -31.80 -26.88 -18.03
C VAL A 7 -31.20 -25.65 -17.31
N ALA A 8 -31.83 -25.16 -16.25
CA ALA A 8 -31.41 -23.93 -15.57
C ALA A 8 -30.47 -24.14 -14.35
N LEU A 9 -29.72 -25.25 -14.29
CA LEU A 9 -28.91 -25.58 -13.10
C LEU A 9 -27.38 -25.55 -13.31
N PHE A 10 -26.87 -25.16 -14.47
CA PHE A 10 -25.41 -25.21 -14.72
C PHE A 10 -24.73 -23.91 -15.18
N PHE A 11 -25.44 -22.78 -15.32
CA PHE A 11 -24.84 -21.56 -15.89
C PHE A 11 -24.79 -20.30 -15.00
N LEU A 12 -25.19 -20.38 -13.72
CA LEU A 12 -25.11 -19.22 -12.81
C LEU A 12 -24.18 -19.44 -11.60
N PHE A 13 -23.36 -20.49 -11.63
CA PHE A 13 -22.42 -20.83 -10.55
C PHE A 13 -20.97 -20.34 -10.77
N THR A 14 -20.76 -19.38 -11.68
CA THR A 14 -19.43 -18.75 -11.91
C THR A 14 -19.33 -17.30 -11.45
N TRP A 15 -20.34 -16.79 -10.74
CA TRP A 15 -20.23 -15.52 -10.01
C TRP A 15 -19.80 -15.71 -8.54
N SER A 16 -18.92 -16.68 -8.29
CA SER A 16 -18.05 -16.62 -7.13
C SER A 16 -16.98 -15.58 -7.45
N SER A 17 -17.32 -14.34 -7.10
CA SER A 17 -16.44 -13.29 -6.65
C SER A 17 -14.96 -13.61 -6.88
N VAL A 18 -14.40 -13.10 -7.98
CA VAL A 18 -13.02 -12.68 -7.95
C VAL A 18 -12.99 -11.63 -6.85
N TYR A 19 -12.75 -12.09 -5.62
CA TYR A 19 -12.43 -11.27 -4.48
C TYR A 19 -11.00 -10.81 -4.74
N SER A 20 -10.90 -9.96 -5.75
CA SER A 20 -9.93 -8.90 -5.82
C SER A 20 -10.03 -8.20 -4.48
N TYR A 21 -9.21 -8.62 -3.51
CA TYR A 21 -8.61 -7.67 -2.57
C TYR A 21 -7.70 -6.73 -3.38
N VAL A 22 -8.29 -6.07 -4.38
CA VAL A 22 -7.90 -4.75 -4.81
C VAL A 22 -8.08 -3.93 -3.55
N TRP A 23 -6.98 -3.38 -3.07
CA TRP A 23 -6.99 -2.22 -2.20
C TRP A 23 -7.94 -1.20 -2.82
N LYS A 24 -9.21 -1.26 -2.42
CA LYS A 24 -10.23 -0.37 -2.92
C LYS A 24 -9.99 0.93 -2.16
N LYS A 25 -9.32 1.87 -2.83
CA LYS A 25 -9.17 3.25 -2.36
C LYS A 25 -10.58 3.76 -2.07
N ASN A 26 -10.92 3.89 -0.79
CA ASN A 26 -12.02 4.75 -0.39
C ASN A 26 -11.44 6.17 -0.46
N TYR A 27 -11.55 6.80 -1.63
CA TYR A 27 -11.41 8.24 -1.72
C TYR A 27 -12.58 8.84 -0.92
N HIS A 28 -12.33 9.16 0.35
CA HIS A 28 -13.18 10.05 1.10
C HIS A 28 -12.99 11.45 0.52
N ALA A 29 -13.64 11.72 -0.63
CA ALA A 29 -13.82 13.07 -1.14
C ALA A 29 -14.87 13.77 -0.26
N GLY A 30 -14.46 14.17 0.93
CA GLY A 30 -15.12 15.22 1.70
C GLY A 30 -14.34 16.52 1.49
N PRO A 31 -14.99 17.69 1.49
CA PRO A 31 -14.26 18.95 1.45
C PRO A 31 -13.58 19.14 2.81
N GLN A 32 -12.27 18.93 2.85
CA GLN A 32 -11.43 19.31 3.99
C GLN A 32 -10.37 20.24 3.42
N ASP A 33 -10.16 21.37 4.08
CA ASP A 33 -8.98 22.19 3.87
C ASP A 33 -7.75 21.25 3.90
N ASP A 34 -6.97 21.21 2.81
CA ASP A 34 -5.95 20.19 2.53
C ASP A 34 -4.73 20.31 3.47
N GLU A 35 -4.93 20.02 4.76
CA GLU A 35 -3.86 19.93 5.75
C GLU A 35 -3.10 18.61 5.55
N PHE A 36 -1.78 18.72 5.38
CA PHE A 36 -0.87 17.59 5.21
C PHE A 36 -0.99 16.58 6.37
N ASP A 37 -1.58 15.40 6.09
CA ASP A 37 -1.59 14.26 7.01
C ASP A 37 -0.36 13.38 6.78
N CYS A 38 0.66 13.62 7.60
CA CYS A 38 1.94 12.91 7.49
C CYS A 38 1.80 11.38 7.57
N GLU A 39 0.99 10.85 8.49
CA GLU A 39 0.91 9.40 8.68
C GLU A 39 0.20 8.74 7.49
N GLN A 40 -0.84 9.40 6.97
CA GLN A 40 -1.60 8.91 5.83
C GLN A 40 -0.78 8.99 4.54
N THR A 41 -0.17 10.13 4.22
CA THR A 41 0.74 10.27 3.06
C THR A 41 1.90 9.28 3.15
N CYS A 42 2.53 9.11 4.32
CA CYS A 42 3.58 8.10 4.49
C CYS A 42 3.08 6.69 4.14
N TYR A 43 1.91 6.33 4.67
CA TYR A 43 1.36 4.99 4.52
C TYR A 43 1.04 4.72 3.05
N ASP A 44 0.37 5.66 2.40
CA ASP A 44 -0.02 5.58 1.00
C ASP A 44 1.21 5.52 0.09
N SER A 45 2.19 6.41 0.29
CA SER A 45 3.49 6.38 -0.41
C SER A 45 4.26 5.06 -0.26
N VAL A 46 4.25 4.45 0.93
CA VAL A 46 4.90 3.14 1.14
C VAL A 46 4.16 2.04 0.39
N THR A 47 2.83 2.11 0.33
CA THR A 47 2.02 1.07 -0.31
C THR A 47 1.94 1.24 -1.82
N ASP A 48 1.83 2.47 -2.32
CA ASP A 48 1.81 2.77 -3.74
C ASP A 48 3.20 2.52 -4.35
N GLY A 49 4.28 2.93 -3.66
CA GLY A 49 5.65 2.54 -3.99
C GLY A 49 5.93 1.02 -3.88
N ALA A 50 5.08 0.28 -3.15
CA ALA A 50 5.07 -1.17 -3.15
C ALA A 50 4.36 -1.79 -4.35
N THR A 51 3.39 -1.09 -4.95
CA THR A 51 2.51 -1.58 -6.01
C THR A 51 2.98 -1.35 -7.46
N ASP A 52 2.14 -1.76 -8.42
CA ASP A 52 2.40 -2.25 -9.77
C ASP A 52 3.34 -1.44 -10.70
N SER A 53 3.69 -0.20 -10.38
CA SER A 53 4.52 0.65 -11.26
C SER A 53 5.97 0.17 -11.42
N TYR A 54 6.49 -0.66 -10.51
CA TYR A 54 7.92 -1.05 -10.49
C TYR A 54 8.21 -2.55 -10.32
N GLY A 55 7.18 -3.37 -10.10
CA GLY A 55 7.25 -4.84 -10.01
C GLY A 55 7.99 -5.41 -8.78
N PRO A 56 7.85 -6.73 -8.52
CA PRO A 56 8.46 -7.42 -7.36
C PRO A 56 10.00 -7.31 -7.33
N LEU A 57 10.63 -7.06 -8.48
CA LEU A 57 12.07 -6.85 -8.59
C LEU A 57 12.54 -5.52 -7.95
N ALA A 58 11.67 -4.55 -7.76
CA ALA A 58 12.02 -3.28 -7.13
C ALA A 58 12.31 -3.45 -5.62
N TRP A 59 11.61 -4.35 -4.95
CA TRP A 59 11.81 -4.59 -3.50
C TRP A 59 12.93 -5.57 -3.18
N SER A 60 13.49 -6.23 -4.20
CA SER A 60 14.69 -7.08 -4.06
C SER A 60 15.96 -6.29 -3.67
N ARG A 61 15.97 -4.97 -3.91
CA ARG A 61 17.05 -4.07 -3.51
C ARG A 61 16.49 -2.95 -2.67
N LEU A 62 16.97 -2.79 -1.43
CA LEU A 62 16.51 -1.74 -0.53
C LEU A 62 16.51 -0.34 -1.14
N SER A 63 17.56 -0.04 -1.89
CA SER A 63 17.72 1.26 -2.55
C SER A 63 16.62 1.54 -3.56
N LYS A 64 16.14 0.50 -4.26
CA LYS A 64 15.04 0.62 -5.23
C LYS A 64 13.69 0.76 -4.51
N GLY A 65 13.44 -0.03 -3.46
CA GLY A 65 12.23 0.10 -2.65
C GLY A 65 12.07 1.52 -2.09
N ALA A 66 13.08 2.04 -1.40
CA ALA A 66 13.03 3.39 -0.86
C ALA A 66 12.95 4.50 -1.93
N SER A 67 13.64 4.34 -3.07
CA SER A 67 13.51 5.30 -4.18
C SER A 67 12.08 5.36 -4.71
N ASN A 68 11.38 4.22 -4.79
CA ASN A 68 9.99 4.19 -5.27
C ASN A 68 9.03 4.79 -4.27
N VAL A 69 9.23 4.54 -2.97
CA VAL A 69 8.45 5.17 -1.90
C VAL A 69 8.60 6.68 -1.95
N ARG A 70 9.83 7.17 -2.13
CA ARG A 70 10.09 8.60 -2.31
C ARG A 70 9.38 9.17 -3.53
N LYS A 71 9.47 8.50 -4.69
CA LYS A 71 8.79 8.95 -5.91
C LYS A 71 7.27 8.97 -5.75
N SER A 72 6.71 7.95 -5.09
CA SER A 72 5.28 7.89 -4.80
C SER A 72 4.82 9.07 -3.94
N CYS A 73 5.67 9.48 -2.98
CA CYS A 73 5.43 10.66 -2.16
C CYS A 73 5.51 11.96 -2.98
N GLU A 74 6.48 12.07 -3.88
CA GLU A 74 6.63 13.21 -4.79
C GLU A 74 5.49 13.31 -5.83
N GLU A 75 4.70 12.25 -6.03
CA GLU A 75 3.52 12.25 -6.91
C GLU A 75 2.24 12.73 -6.20
N GLU A 76 2.23 12.79 -4.86
CA GLU A 76 1.11 13.32 -4.08
C GLU A 76 1.13 14.86 -4.08
N SER A 77 -0.05 15.48 -4.26
CA SER A 77 -0.17 16.94 -4.12
C SER A 77 -0.10 17.34 -2.64
N ASP A 78 0.33 18.57 -2.37
CA ASP A 78 0.26 19.19 -1.04
C ASP A 78 1.15 18.52 0.03
N VAL A 79 2.13 17.72 -0.40
CA VAL A 79 3.17 17.15 0.47
C VAL A 79 4.37 18.10 0.53
N PRO A 80 4.89 18.41 1.73
CA PRO A 80 6.13 19.18 1.86
C PRO A 80 7.33 18.49 1.18
N ASP A 81 8.09 19.25 0.39
CA ASP A 81 9.24 18.74 -0.39
C ASP A 81 10.29 17.99 0.47
N ASP A 82 10.50 18.46 1.70
CA ASP A 82 11.46 17.91 2.64
C ASP A 82 10.96 16.60 3.28
N PHE A 83 9.65 16.44 3.44
CA PHE A 83 9.05 15.21 3.96
C PHE A 83 9.40 13.98 3.11
N CYS A 84 9.25 14.06 1.78
CA CYS A 84 9.56 12.92 0.90
C CYS A 84 11.05 12.53 0.94
N GLY A 85 11.94 13.52 1.16
CA GLY A 85 13.35 13.29 1.42
C GLY A 85 13.60 12.49 2.71
N VAL A 86 12.93 12.89 3.80
CA VAL A 86 12.99 12.18 5.09
C VAL A 86 12.43 10.76 4.97
N LEU A 87 11.26 10.60 4.34
CA LEU A 87 10.61 9.31 4.13
C LEU A 87 11.52 8.33 3.37
N GLY A 88 12.09 8.76 2.25
CA GLY A 88 13.04 7.95 1.48
C GLY A 88 14.28 7.56 2.28
N ALA A 89 14.84 8.50 3.05
CA ALA A 89 16.02 8.26 3.87
C ALA A 89 15.77 7.30 5.05
N GLU A 90 14.60 7.38 5.69
CA GLU A 90 14.20 6.43 6.74
C GLU A 90 13.89 5.06 6.16
N MET A 91 13.28 5.01 4.97
CA MET A 91 13.00 3.75 4.30
C MET A 91 14.28 2.99 3.92
N HIS A 92 15.36 3.68 3.55
CA HIS A 92 16.69 3.07 3.36
C HIS A 92 17.22 2.34 4.60
N LYS A 93 16.78 2.71 5.81
CA LYS A 93 17.22 2.12 7.07
C LYS A 93 16.34 0.93 7.48
N GLU A 94 15.12 0.85 6.95
CA GLU A 94 14.10 -0.12 7.37
C GLU A 94 14.12 -1.43 6.57
N LEU A 95 15.28 -2.10 6.59
CA LEU A 95 15.54 -3.44 6.04
C LEU A 95 14.44 -4.44 6.37
N GLY A 96 13.94 -4.40 7.60
CA GLY A 96 12.95 -5.35 8.06
C GLY A 96 11.55 -5.10 7.50
N LEU A 97 11.20 -3.87 7.13
CA LEU A 97 9.92 -3.56 6.49
C LEU A 97 9.98 -3.93 5.01
N VAL A 98 11.07 -3.55 4.33
CA VAL A 98 11.34 -3.92 2.92
C VAL A 98 11.24 -5.42 2.71
N LYS A 99 11.89 -6.24 3.56
CA LYS A 99 11.83 -7.70 3.46
C LYS A 99 10.42 -8.27 3.68
N LEU A 100 9.60 -7.63 4.50
CA LEU A 100 8.23 -8.11 4.76
C LEU A 100 7.31 -7.79 3.57
N ILE A 101 7.44 -6.58 3.01
CA ILE A 101 6.72 -6.18 1.79
C ILE A 101 7.12 -7.09 0.63
N GLN A 102 8.42 -7.37 0.46
CA GLN A 102 8.90 -8.33 -0.55
C GLN A 102 8.29 -9.73 -0.37
N LYS A 103 8.28 -10.26 0.87
CA LYS A 103 7.66 -11.56 1.16
C LYS A 103 6.16 -11.58 0.86
N GLN A 104 5.47 -10.47 1.11
CA GLN A 104 4.04 -10.32 0.84
C GLN A 104 3.75 -10.42 -0.66
N TYR A 105 4.62 -9.82 -1.48
CA TYR A 105 4.62 -9.94 -2.93
C TYR A 105 4.87 -11.38 -3.40
N ASP A 106 5.92 -12.03 -2.91
CA ASP A 106 6.29 -13.39 -3.32
C ASP A 106 5.17 -14.41 -3.04
N LYS A 107 4.42 -14.22 -1.94
CA LYS A 107 3.28 -15.07 -1.57
C LYS A 107 1.96 -14.69 -2.25
N ARG A 108 1.95 -13.72 -3.17
CA ARG A 108 0.75 -13.16 -3.84
C ARG A 108 -0.38 -12.82 -2.87
N TYR A 109 -0.09 -12.15 -1.75
CA TYR A 109 -1.10 -11.63 -0.82
C TYR A 109 -2.02 -12.64 -0.11
N ARG A 110 -1.82 -13.95 -0.26
CA ARG A 110 -2.72 -14.98 0.31
C ARG A 110 -2.49 -15.29 1.80
N ASP A 111 -1.47 -14.68 2.41
CA ASP A 111 -1.09 -14.91 3.81
C ASP A 111 -1.62 -13.75 4.66
N GLU A 112 -2.78 -13.95 5.29
CA GLU A 112 -3.45 -12.92 6.10
C GLU A 112 -2.59 -12.46 7.29
N GLU A 113 -1.84 -13.37 7.91
CA GLU A 113 -0.96 -13.06 9.02
C GLU A 113 0.19 -12.16 8.56
N LEU A 114 0.79 -12.48 7.41
CA LEU A 114 1.80 -11.65 6.79
C LEU A 114 1.26 -10.27 6.40
N ASN A 115 0.06 -10.20 5.81
CA ASN A 115 -0.59 -8.92 5.45
C ASN A 115 -0.81 -8.05 6.69
N LYS A 116 -1.31 -8.64 7.78
CA LYS A 116 -1.50 -7.94 9.06
C LYS A 116 -0.16 -7.44 9.63
N LYS A 117 0.89 -8.27 9.54
CA LYS A 117 2.24 -7.91 10.01
C LYS A 117 2.84 -6.78 9.20
N VAL A 118 2.69 -6.77 7.88
CA VAL A 118 3.12 -5.67 7.01
C VAL A 118 2.39 -4.40 7.40
N LYS A 119 1.05 -4.42 7.45
CA LYS A 119 0.23 -3.25 7.82
C LYS A 119 0.66 -2.64 9.16
N ILE A 120 0.80 -3.45 10.20
CA ILE A 120 1.22 -2.98 11.54
C ILE A 120 2.61 -2.33 11.47
N LYS A 121 3.54 -2.95 10.74
CA LYS A 121 4.91 -2.45 10.68
C LYS A 121 5.03 -1.18 9.84
N THR A 122 4.28 -1.06 8.75
CA THR A 122 4.16 0.18 7.97
C THR A 122 3.62 1.31 8.83
N LYS A 123 2.53 1.10 9.59
CA LYS A 123 2.01 2.12 10.52
C LYS A 123 3.04 2.57 11.56
N LYS A 124 3.74 1.62 12.19
CA LYS A 124 4.82 1.93 13.15
C LYS A 124 6.02 2.63 12.52
N PHE A 125 6.28 2.36 11.24
CA PHE A 125 7.30 3.08 10.49
C PHE A 125 6.86 4.51 10.26
N CYS A 126 5.65 4.72 9.74
CA CYS A 126 5.11 6.05 9.46
C CYS A 126 5.00 6.95 10.68
N ALA A 127 4.46 6.44 11.80
CA ALA A 127 4.41 7.20 13.05
C ALA A 127 5.80 7.67 13.52
N ARG A 128 6.85 6.84 13.32
CA ARG A 128 8.24 7.21 13.67
C ARG A 128 8.83 8.22 12.69
N THR A 129 8.54 8.07 11.40
CA THR A 129 9.00 9.00 10.36
C THR A 129 8.37 10.37 10.55
N CYS A 130 7.06 10.44 10.84
CA CYS A 130 6.34 11.68 11.11
C CYS A 130 6.85 12.38 12.35
N LEU A 131 6.97 11.67 13.47
CA LEU A 131 7.55 12.21 14.69
C LEU A 131 9.00 12.70 14.50
N LYS A 132 9.73 12.16 13.52
CA LYS A 132 11.06 12.66 13.16
C LYS A 132 10.98 13.92 12.32
N TYR A 133 10.09 13.96 11.34
CA TYR A 133 9.82 15.12 10.49
C TYR A 133 9.37 16.33 11.34
N ASP A 134 8.43 16.13 12.26
CA ASP A 134 7.92 17.18 13.17
C ASP A 134 9.01 17.79 14.07
N ARG A 135 10.12 17.06 14.30
CA ARG A 135 11.26 17.55 15.11
C ARG A 135 12.29 18.31 14.28
N MET A 136 12.14 18.34 12.96
CA MET A 136 13.04 19.04 12.04
C MET A 136 12.55 20.46 11.70
N GLY A 137 11.24 20.72 11.85
CA GLY A 137 10.63 22.05 11.84
C GLY A 137 10.73 22.75 13.19
#